data_AF-A0A9E4DCV0-F1
#
_entry.id   AF-A0A9E4DCV0-F1
#
_cell.length_a   1.000
_cell.length_b   1.000
_cell.length_c   1.000
_cell.angle_alpha   90.00
_cell.angle_beta   90.00
_cell.angle_gamma   90.00
#
_symmetry.space_group_name_H-M   'P 1'
#
loop_
_entity.id
_entity.type
_entity.pdbx_description
1 polymer ?
#
loop_
_entity_poly.entity_id
_entity_poly.type
_entity_poly.pdbx_seq_one_letter_code
_entity_poly.pdbx_strand_id
1 'polypeptide(L)'
;MRSVQEYLIRWGKSRALNDGYHIDYPHETPFSRMSRAGGWAVKLPPLDDQTHGLVDTVVSQLRLLDEERHAVIVLSYVHCCADATIARAMSRERGARITRHTVRDIRHRAEGWIESRIWA
;
A
#
# COMPACT_ATOMS: atom_id res chain seq x y z
N MET A 1 -19.73 -4.27 -5.77
CA MET A 1 -18.90 -3.56 -4.77
C MET A 1 -17.49 -3.47 -5.30
N ARG A 2 -16.84 -2.31 -5.22
CA ARG A 2 -15.41 -2.17 -5.52
C ARG A 2 -14.61 -2.86 -4.42
N SER A 3 -13.56 -3.61 -4.76
CA SER A 3 -12.77 -4.35 -3.76
C SER A 3 -11.96 -3.39 -2.88
N VAL A 4 -11.65 -3.78 -1.64
CA VAL A 4 -10.75 -3.01 -0.76
C VAL A 4 -9.40 -2.72 -1.43
N GLN A 5 -8.93 -3.65 -2.28
CA GLN A 5 -7.69 -3.50 -3.04
C GLN A 5 -7.75 -2.33 -4.02
N GLU A 6 -8.88 -2.09 -4.71
CA GLU A 6 -9.03 -0.92 -5.57
C GLU A 6 -8.97 0.40 -4.78
N TYR A 7 -9.60 0.44 -3.58
CA TYR A 7 -9.51 1.60 -2.70
C TYR A 7 -8.08 1.84 -2.23
N LEU A 8 -7.36 0.80 -1.84
CA LEU A 8 -5.96 0.88 -1.40
C LEU A 8 -5.01 1.28 -2.52
N ILE A 9 -5.24 0.83 -3.76
CA ILE A 9 -4.46 1.30 -4.93
C ILE A 9 -4.68 2.80 -5.16
N ARG A 10 -5.94 3.25 -5.14
CA ARG A 10 -6.29 4.67 -5.36
C ARG A 10 -5.77 5.57 -4.24
N TRP A 11 -5.89 5.12 -2.98
CA TRP A 11 -5.30 5.78 -1.81
C TRP A 11 -3.78 5.82 -1.89
N GLY A 12 -3.14 4.69 -2.18
CA GLY A 12 -1.68 4.59 -2.30
C GLY A 12 -1.10 5.50 -3.38
N LYS A 13 -1.82 5.65 -4.50
CA LYS A 13 -1.48 6.62 -5.56
C LYS A 13 -1.50 8.06 -5.05
N SER A 14 -2.57 8.46 -4.34
CA SER A 14 -2.66 9.80 -3.76
C SER A 14 -1.57 10.04 -2.71
N ARG A 15 -1.29 9.06 -1.84
CA ARG A 15 -0.22 9.16 -0.83
C ARG A 15 1.17 9.27 -1.45
N ALA A 16 1.49 8.43 -2.43
CA ALA A 16 2.80 8.42 -3.09
C ALA A 16 3.11 9.75 -3.80
N LEU A 17 2.09 10.43 -4.35
CA LEU A 17 2.25 11.74 -4.99
C LEU A 17 2.49 12.88 -3.99
N ASN A 18 2.07 12.71 -2.74
CA ASN A 18 2.19 13.70 -1.68
C ASN A 18 3.31 13.37 -0.67
N ASP A 19 4.12 12.34 -0.95
CA ASP A 19 5.27 11.98 -0.12
C ASP A 19 6.45 12.90 -0.46
N GLY A 20 6.95 13.65 0.54
CA GLY A 20 8.06 14.58 0.38
C GLY A 20 9.31 13.95 -0.25
N TYR A 21 9.57 12.67 0.05
CA TYR A 21 10.71 11.94 -0.55
C TYR A 21 10.56 11.73 -2.07
N HIS A 22 9.32 11.72 -2.58
CA HIS A 22 9.03 11.55 -4.00
C HIS A 22 8.73 12.87 -4.73
N ILE A 23 8.60 13.99 -4.00
CA ILE A 23 8.39 15.32 -4.57
C ILE A 23 9.72 15.96 -4.98
N ASP A 24 10.82 15.62 -4.28
CA ASP A 24 12.14 16.16 -4.59
C ASP A 24 12.83 15.42 -5.75
N TYR A 25 13.07 16.14 -6.85
CA TYR A 25 13.85 15.65 -8.00
C TYR A 25 15.24 15.18 -7.53
N PRO A 26 15.77 14.02 -7.99
CA PRO A 26 15.34 13.22 -9.15
C PRO A 26 14.41 12.04 -8.81
N HIS A 27 13.78 12.01 -7.64
CA HIS A 27 12.99 10.86 -7.22
C HIS A 27 11.64 10.80 -7.94
N GLU A 28 11.36 9.69 -8.61
CA GLU A 28 10.06 9.43 -9.22
C GLU A 28 9.19 8.57 -8.31
N THR A 29 7.89 8.90 -8.26
CA THR A 29 6.94 8.03 -7.57
C THR A 29 6.90 6.63 -8.21
N PRO A 30 6.68 5.58 -7.42
CA PRO A 30 6.45 4.23 -7.92
C PRO A 30 5.36 4.16 -9.00
N PHE A 31 4.30 4.96 -8.87
CA PHE A 31 3.22 5.06 -9.85
C PHE A 31 3.64 5.72 -11.17
N SER A 32 4.53 6.73 -11.13
CA SER A 32 5.11 7.33 -12.35
C SER A 32 5.89 6.28 -13.16
N ARG A 33 6.73 5.49 -12.49
CA ARG A 33 7.46 4.38 -13.13
C ARG A 33 6.51 3.34 -13.73
N MET A 34 5.46 2.95 -13.00
CA MET A 34 4.43 2.03 -13.53
C MET A 34 3.65 2.60 -14.71
N SER A 35 3.44 3.92 -14.76
CA SER A 35 2.74 4.59 -15.87
C SER A 35 3.50 4.41 -17.17
N ARG A 36 4.83 4.56 -17.14
CA ARG A 36 5.70 4.35 -18.32
C ARG A 36 5.63 2.91 -18.84
N ALA A 37 5.41 1.95 -17.95
CA ALA A 37 5.25 0.54 -18.30
C ALA A 37 3.81 0.16 -18.71
N GLY A 38 2.87 1.11 -18.75
CA GLY A 38 1.47 0.85 -19.11
C GLY A 38 0.65 0.15 -18.03
N GLY A 39 1.06 0.23 -16.76
CA GLY A 39 0.40 -0.45 -15.64
C GLY A 39 -1.07 -0.05 -15.46
N TRP A 40 -1.96 -1.05 -15.34
CA TRP A 40 -3.41 -0.83 -15.21
C TRP A 40 -3.81 -0.03 -13.95
N ALA A 41 -3.07 -0.19 -12.84
CA ALA A 41 -3.31 0.51 -11.58
C ALA A 41 -3.21 2.04 -11.71
N VAL A 42 -2.48 2.53 -12.72
CA VAL A 42 -2.33 3.98 -12.99
C VAL A 42 -3.59 4.57 -13.61
N LYS A 43 -4.41 3.76 -14.29
CA LYS A 43 -5.66 4.18 -14.93
C LYS A 43 -6.78 4.46 -13.94
N LEU A 44 -6.63 4.02 -12.69
CA LEU A 44 -7.62 4.30 -11.66
C LEU A 44 -7.55 5.79 -11.24
N PRO A 45 -8.70 6.49 -11.20
CA PRO A 45 -8.75 7.86 -10.69
C PRO A 45 -8.42 7.87 -9.19
N PRO A 46 -7.86 8.96 -8.64
CA PRO A 46 -7.67 9.09 -7.20
C PRO A 46 -9.02 9.00 -6.45
N LEU A 47 -8.97 8.72 -5.14
CA LEU A 47 -10.14 8.85 -4.27
C LEU A 47 -10.53 10.34 -4.14
N ASP A 48 -11.81 10.61 -3.91
CA ASP A 48 -12.24 11.92 -3.38
C ASP A 48 -11.69 12.13 -1.97
N ASP A 49 -11.58 13.39 -1.54
CA ASP A 49 -10.91 13.76 -0.29
C ASP A 49 -11.55 13.11 0.95
N GLN A 50 -12.88 13.01 0.98
CA GLN A 50 -13.61 12.39 2.09
C GLN A 50 -13.24 10.91 2.20
N THR A 51 -13.32 10.18 1.09
CA THR A 51 -13.01 8.75 1.07
C THR A 51 -11.52 8.51 1.30
N HIS A 52 -10.65 9.38 0.76
CA HIS A 52 -9.23 9.34 1.04
C HIS A 52 -8.94 9.48 2.53
N GLY A 53 -9.54 10.48 3.19
CA GLY A 53 -9.37 10.72 4.63
C GLY A 53 -9.86 9.54 5.49
N LEU A 54 -10.97 8.90 5.10
CA LEU A 54 -11.46 7.69 5.76
C LEU A 54 -10.45 6.54 5.65
N VAL A 55 -9.99 6.21 4.44
CA VAL A 55 -9.02 5.14 4.21
C VAL A 55 -7.71 5.43 4.95
N ASP A 56 -7.22 6.67 4.89
CA ASP A 56 -5.98 7.08 5.54
C ASP A 56 -6.06 6.96 7.06
N THR A 57 -7.21 7.33 7.66
CA THR A 57 -7.46 7.16 9.09
C THR A 57 -7.46 5.69 9.48
N VAL A 58 -8.16 4.83 8.73
CA VAL A 58 -8.23 3.39 9.00
C VAL A 58 -6.85 2.75 8.87
N VAL A 59 -6.08 3.06 7.82
CA VAL A 59 -4.72 2.55 7.65
C VAL A 59 -3.79 3.05 8.77
N SER A 60 -3.93 4.30 9.20
CA SER A 60 -3.17 4.85 10.32
C SER A 60 -3.49 4.15 11.64
N GLN A 61 -4.75 3.76 11.87
CA GLN A 61 -5.14 2.96 13.04
C GLN A 61 -4.53 1.55 13.00
N LEU A 62 -4.40 0.94 11.81
CA LEU A 62 -3.74 -0.35 11.67
C LEU A 62 -2.29 -0.30 12.18
N ARG A 63 -1.57 0.80 11.94
CA ARG A 63 -0.19 0.99 12.45
C ARG A 63 -0.09 0.84 13.96
N LEU A 64 -1.07 1.36 14.70
CA LEU A 64 -1.09 1.32 16.17
C LEU A 64 -1.35 -0.09 16.72
N LEU A 65 -2.00 -0.94 15.93
CA LEU A 65 -2.37 -2.30 16.32
C LEU A 65 -1.36 -3.35 15.88
N ASP A 66 -0.89 -3.22 14.63
CA ASP A 66 0.00 -4.19 13.98
C ASP A 66 0.87 -3.44 12.96
N GLU A 67 2.04 -3.00 13.43
CA GLU A 67 3.02 -2.26 12.64
C GLU A 67 3.49 -3.08 11.42
N GLU A 68 3.57 -4.41 11.54
CA GLU A 68 3.97 -5.30 10.45
C GLU A 68 2.93 -5.31 9.33
N ARG A 69 1.65 -5.45 9.66
CA ARG A 69 0.56 -5.37 8.68
C ARG A 69 0.51 -4.01 8.01
N HIS A 70 0.65 -2.94 8.80
CA HIS A 70 0.71 -1.59 8.26
C HIS A 70 1.87 -1.43 7.27
N ALA A 71 3.08 -1.88 7.62
CA ALA A 71 4.24 -1.83 6.75
C ALA A 71 4.02 -2.59 5.44
N VAL A 72 3.41 -3.78 5.50
CA VAL A 72 3.07 -4.55 4.29
C VAL A 72 2.06 -3.82 3.41
N ILE A 73 1.05 -3.15 3.98
CA ILE A 73 0.08 -2.33 3.23
C ILE A 73 0.77 -1.16 2.54
N VAL A 74 1.61 -0.40 3.26
CA VAL A 74 2.33 0.75 2.69
C VAL A 74 3.28 0.30 1.58
N LEU A 75 4.08 -0.74 1.81
CA LEU A 75 5.00 -1.28 0.80
C LEU A 75 4.26 -1.80 -0.44
N SER A 76 3.10 -2.43 -0.25
CA SER A 76 2.30 -2.98 -1.36
C SER A 76 1.63 -1.88 -2.18
N TYR A 77 1.01 -0.90 -1.53
CA TYR A 77 0.08 0.01 -2.18
C TYR A 77 0.63 1.42 -2.39
N VAL A 78 1.52 1.92 -1.53
CA VAL A 78 2.21 3.21 -1.73
C VAL A 78 3.48 3.00 -2.55
N HIS A 79 4.27 1.98 -2.21
CA HIS A 79 5.55 1.72 -2.88
C HIS A 79 5.46 0.74 -4.07
N CYS A 80 4.27 0.19 -4.36
CA CYS A 80 4.02 -0.76 -5.44
C CYS A 80 4.99 -1.95 -5.45
N CYS A 81 5.46 -2.39 -4.29
CA CYS A 81 6.41 -3.49 -4.18
C CYS A 81 5.67 -4.83 -4.30
N ALA A 82 6.22 -5.73 -5.11
CA ALA A 82 5.72 -7.11 -5.18
C ALA A 82 5.99 -7.87 -3.86
N ASP A 83 5.12 -8.83 -3.52
CA ASP A 83 5.25 -9.66 -2.30
C ASP A 83 6.67 -10.24 -2.11
N ALA A 84 7.31 -10.65 -3.21
CA ALA A 84 8.67 -11.21 -3.19
C ALA A 84 9.75 -10.17 -2.86
N THR A 85 9.55 -8.90 -3.21
CA THR A 85 10.45 -7.80 -2.87
C THR A 85 10.28 -7.42 -1.41
N ILE A 86 9.03 -7.33 -0.93
CA ILE A 86 8.71 -7.08 0.48
C ILE A 86 9.29 -8.19 1.36
N ALA A 87 9.08 -9.46 0.99
CA ALA A 87 9.62 -10.61 1.73
C ALA A 87 11.15 -10.55 1.87
N ARG A 88 11.86 -10.14 0.80
CA ARG A 88 13.32 -9.95 0.82
C ARG A 88 13.76 -8.78 1.70
N ALA A 89 12.98 -7.71 1.77
CA ALA A 89 13.27 -6.57 2.65
C ALA A 89 13.09 -6.98 4.12
N MET A 90 11.92 -7.53 4.47
CA MET A 90 11.62 -7.95 5.83
C MET A 90 12.56 -9.08 6.32
N SER A 91 12.95 -10.00 5.43
CA SER A 91 13.90 -11.06 5.80
C SER A 91 15.26 -10.51 6.22
N ARG A 92 15.73 -9.46 5.54
CA ARG A 92 17.01 -8.81 5.85
C ARG A 92 16.93 -8.05 7.17
N GLU A 93 15.84 -7.33 7.40
CA GLU A 93 15.62 -6.56 8.62
C GLU A 93 15.49 -7.46 9.86
N ARG A 94 14.77 -8.58 9.77
CA ARG A 94 14.55 -9.50 10.90
C ARG A 94 15.66 -10.54 11.08
N GLY A 95 16.58 -10.67 10.13
CA GLY A 95 17.57 -11.75 10.12
C GLY A 95 16.94 -13.16 10.02
N ALA A 96 15.69 -13.26 9.56
CA ALA A 96 14.94 -14.51 9.48
C ALA A 96 14.25 -14.66 8.12
N ARG A 97 14.11 -15.89 7.63
CA ARG A 97 13.50 -16.13 6.31
C ARG A 97 12.00 -15.85 6.32
N ILE A 98 11.59 -14.79 5.63
CA ILE A 98 10.19 -14.48 5.31
C ILE A 98 9.93 -14.82 3.84
N THR A 99 8.81 -15.49 3.58
CA THR A 99 8.44 -15.92 2.23
C THR A 99 7.41 -14.98 1.59
N ARG A 100 7.31 -15.01 0.27
CA ARG A 100 6.26 -14.28 -0.46
C ARG A 100 4.84 -14.69 -0.02
N HIS A 101 4.64 -15.94 0.39
CA HIS A 101 3.33 -16.41 0.85
C HIS A 101 3.00 -15.81 2.22
N THR A 102 3.98 -15.75 3.12
CA THR A 102 3.84 -15.08 4.41
C THR A 102 3.44 -13.62 4.24
N VAL A 103 4.11 -12.88 3.36
CA VAL A 103 3.75 -11.47 3.07
C VAL A 103 2.34 -11.35 2.50
N ARG A 104 1.96 -12.25 1.58
CA ARG A 104 0.61 -12.26 1.02
C ARG A 104 -0.45 -12.50 2.10
N ASP A 105 -0.21 -13.44 3.00
CA ASP A 105 -1.14 -13.74 4.09
C ASP A 105 -1.27 -12.56 5.05
N ILE A 106 -0.15 -11.91 5.39
CA ILE A 106 -0.14 -10.67 6.20
C ILE A 106 -0.96 -9.59 5.48
N ARG A 107 -0.73 -9.40 4.18
CA ARG A 107 -1.46 -8.42 3.36
C ARG A 107 -2.96 -8.70 3.34
N HIS A 108 -3.39 -9.93 3.08
CA HIS A 108 -4.80 -10.29 3.05
C HIS A 108 -5.49 -10.09 4.41
N ARG A 109 -4.81 -10.41 5.52
CA ARG A 109 -5.35 -10.14 6.87
C ARG A 109 -5.48 -8.66 7.15
N ALA A 110 -4.52 -7.86 6.70
CA ALA A 110 -4.57 -6.41 6.79
C ALA A 110 -5.70 -5.83 5.94
N GLU A 111 -5.83 -6.29 4.68
CA GLU A 111 -6.92 -5.93 3.77
C GLU A 111 -8.29 -6.24 4.37
N GLY A 112 -8.51 -7.46 4.89
CA GLY A 112 -9.78 -7.83 5.51
C GLY A 112 -10.10 -7.01 6.77
N TRP A 113 -9.09 -6.64 7.56
CA TRP A 113 -9.29 -5.74 8.69
C TRP A 113 -9.69 -4.34 8.22
N ILE A 114 -8.99 -3.77 7.24
CA ILE A 114 -9.30 -2.44 6.67
C ILE A 114 -10.70 -2.44 6.06
N GLU A 115 -11.02 -3.48 5.28
CA GLU A 115 -12.32 -3.69 4.65
C GLU A 115 -13.46 -3.67 5.68
N SER A 116 -13.29 -4.39 6.78
CA SER A 116 -14.26 -4.41 7.88
C SER A 116 -14.46 -3.06 8.57
N ARG A 117 -13.53 -2.11 8.43
CA ARG A 117 -13.60 -0.78 9.06
C ARG A 117 -14.11 0.31 8.13
N ILE A 118 -13.90 0.16 6.82
CA ILE A 118 -14.42 1.10 5.83
C ILE A 118 -15.94 0.89 5.62
N TRP A 119 -16.42 -0.35 5.77
CA TRP A 119 -17.81 -0.71 5.52
C TRP A 119 -18.59 -1.19 6.75
N ALA A 120 -18.05 -0.99 7.95
CA ALA A 120 -18.81 -1.13 9.20
C ALA A 120 -19.69 0.10 9.44
#